data_AF-A0A069I9I2-F1
#
_entry.id   AF-A0A069I9I2-F1
#
_cell.length_a   1.000
_cell.length_b   1.000
_cell.length_c   1.000
_cell.angle_alpha   90.00
_cell.angle_beta   90.00
_cell.angle_gamma   90.00
#
_symmetry.space_group_name_H-M   'P 1'
#
loop_
_entity.id
_entity.type
_entity.pdbx_description
1 polymer ?
#
loop_
_entity_poly.entity_id
_entity_poly.type
_entity_poly.pdbx_seq_one_letter_code
_entity_poly.pdbx_strand_id
1 'polypeptide(L)'
;MTIEANPTVEIKVLDARLHEWGLPAYQSDMAAAIDLHACLDAALVIEPGTPAQLVPAGIAVHMANPYMAATIAPRSGLGHKKGLVLGNSIGVIDADYQGPIMVSVWNRNAPGTEPIVIQPGERIAQMMFVPVLRPVFKTVEDFSEDTVRGAGGFGSTGVHHAKNGA
;
A
#
# COMPACT_ATOMS: atom_id res chain seq x y z
N MET A 1 14.80 19.49 8.62
CA MET A 1 14.02 18.53 7.80
C MET A 1 13.04 19.36 7.02
N THR A 2 13.17 19.41 5.71
CA THR A 2 12.30 20.25 4.88
C THR A 2 11.75 19.37 3.78
N ILE A 3 10.44 19.19 3.79
CA ILE A 3 9.68 18.68 2.65
C ILE A 3 8.85 19.88 2.22
N GLU A 4 8.93 20.23 0.94
CA GLU A 4 8.10 21.30 0.39
C GLU A 4 6.62 20.91 0.54
N ALA A 5 5.73 21.89 0.60
CA ALA A 5 4.29 21.60 0.73
C ALA A 5 3.76 20.75 -0.44
N ASN A 6 4.37 20.87 -1.63
CA ASN A 6 4.09 20.10 -2.82
C ASN A 6 5.41 19.67 -3.50
N PRO A 7 6.05 18.58 -3.04
CA PRO A 7 7.31 18.13 -3.64
C PRO A 7 7.07 17.60 -5.05
N THR A 8 8.02 17.86 -5.96
CA THR A 8 8.01 17.25 -7.30
C THR A 8 8.61 15.84 -7.23
N VAL A 9 7.92 14.85 -7.78
CA VAL A 9 8.40 13.46 -7.92
C VAL A 9 8.52 13.13 -9.40
N GLU A 10 9.64 12.55 -9.80
CA GLU A 10 9.83 12.08 -11.18
C GLU A 10 9.01 10.80 -11.40
N ILE A 11 8.32 10.73 -12.54
CA ILE A 11 7.60 9.54 -12.97
C ILE A 11 8.03 9.15 -14.38
N LYS A 12 8.39 7.88 -14.56
CA LYS A 12 8.70 7.30 -15.86
C LYS A 12 7.60 6.33 -16.26
N VAL A 13 6.95 6.60 -17.38
CA VAL A 13 5.97 5.68 -17.97
C VAL A 13 6.72 4.55 -18.66
N LEU A 14 6.48 3.33 -18.21
CA LEU A 14 7.09 2.10 -18.74
C LEU A 14 6.14 1.36 -19.68
N ASP A 15 4.83 1.53 -19.50
CA ASP A 15 3.80 0.97 -20.35
C ASP A 15 3.04 2.08 -21.08
N ALA A 16 3.18 2.14 -22.41
CA ALA A 16 2.58 3.18 -23.23
C ALA A 16 1.04 3.19 -23.18
N ARG A 17 0.39 2.07 -22.84
CA ARG A 17 -1.07 1.98 -22.71
C ARG A 17 -1.63 2.91 -21.63
N LEU A 18 -0.80 3.33 -20.67
CA LEU A 18 -1.20 4.34 -19.66
C LEU A 18 -1.53 5.70 -20.28
N HIS A 19 -1.01 6.04 -21.46
CA HIS A 19 -1.42 7.26 -22.15
C HIS A 19 -2.86 7.19 -22.65
N GLU A 20 -3.38 5.99 -22.87
CA GLU A 20 -4.76 5.75 -23.31
C GLU A 20 -5.71 5.56 -22.11
N TRP A 21 -5.27 4.80 -21.09
CA TRP A 21 -6.05 4.54 -19.87
C TRP A 21 -6.08 5.73 -18.90
N GLY A 22 -5.12 6.64 -19.03
CA GLY A 22 -4.91 7.77 -18.14
C GLY A 22 -3.69 7.56 -17.25
N LEU A 23 -2.81 8.57 -17.21
CA LEU A 23 -1.68 8.56 -16.28
C LEU A 23 -2.18 8.59 -14.82
N PRO A 24 -1.47 7.96 -13.87
CA PRO A 24 -1.80 8.03 -12.46
C PRO A 24 -1.95 9.49 -11.99
N ALA A 25 -3.14 9.80 -11.47
CA ALA A 25 -3.50 11.14 -11.03
C ALA A 25 -4.48 11.09 -9.85
N TYR A 26 -4.48 12.16 -9.06
CA TYR A 26 -5.46 12.36 -8.00
C TYR A 26 -6.86 12.52 -8.61
N GLN A 27 -7.82 11.75 -8.10
CA GLN A 27 -9.18 11.67 -8.67
C GLN A 27 -10.11 12.78 -8.19
N SER A 28 -9.69 13.56 -7.19
CA SER A 28 -10.35 14.76 -6.69
C SER A 28 -9.32 15.66 -6.01
N ASP A 29 -9.66 16.93 -5.80
CA ASP A 29 -8.76 17.94 -5.19
C ASP A 29 -8.27 17.57 -3.78
N MET A 30 -9.02 16.72 -3.07
CA MET A 30 -8.73 16.30 -1.70
C MET A 30 -8.30 14.83 -1.61
N ALA A 31 -8.04 14.16 -2.74
CA ALA A 31 -7.60 12.78 -2.75
C ALA A 31 -6.18 12.65 -2.17
N ALA A 32 -5.98 11.71 -1.25
CA ALA A 32 -4.68 11.48 -0.61
C ALA A 32 -3.74 10.59 -1.45
N ALA A 33 -4.28 9.83 -2.40
CA ALA A 33 -3.54 8.83 -3.17
C ALA A 33 -3.91 8.87 -4.66
N ILE A 34 -2.97 8.42 -5.49
CA ILE A 34 -3.22 8.16 -6.91
C ILE A 34 -3.57 6.68 -7.11
N ASP A 35 -4.48 6.37 -8.02
CA ASP A 35 -4.81 4.99 -8.37
C ASP A 35 -3.72 4.39 -9.28
N LEU A 36 -3.43 3.09 -9.09
CA LEU A 36 -2.51 2.31 -9.91
C LEU A 36 -3.27 1.33 -10.81
N HIS A 37 -2.94 1.35 -12.10
CA HIS A 37 -3.54 0.46 -13.11
C HIS A 37 -2.86 -0.91 -13.15
N ALA A 38 -3.61 -1.94 -13.53
CA ALA A 38 -3.08 -3.26 -13.87
C ALA A 38 -2.57 -3.26 -15.31
N CYS A 39 -1.26 -3.19 -15.52
CA CYS A 39 -0.64 -3.23 -16.85
C CYS A 39 -0.43 -4.67 -17.31
N LEU A 40 -1.54 -5.35 -17.59
CA LEU A 40 -1.59 -6.75 -18.03
C LEU A 40 -1.88 -6.83 -19.53
N ASP A 41 -1.37 -7.87 -20.18
CA ASP A 41 -1.68 -8.14 -21.59
C ASP A 41 -3.02 -8.86 -21.78
N ALA A 42 -3.46 -9.60 -20.77
CA ALA A 42 -4.73 -10.31 -20.73
C ALA A 42 -5.32 -10.31 -19.32
N ALA A 43 -6.59 -10.67 -19.18
CA ALA A 43 -7.23 -10.77 -17.88
C ALA A 43 -6.51 -11.76 -16.96
N LEU A 44 -6.26 -11.34 -15.71
CA LEU A 44 -5.68 -12.18 -14.67
C LEU A 44 -6.79 -12.71 -13.77
N VAL A 45 -6.88 -14.04 -13.64
CA VAL A 45 -7.81 -14.71 -12.73
C VAL A 45 -7.05 -15.10 -11.46
N ILE A 46 -7.57 -14.70 -10.30
CA ILE A 46 -6.97 -14.98 -9.00
C ILE A 46 -7.95 -15.81 -8.18
N GLU A 47 -7.66 -17.11 -8.09
CA GLU A 47 -8.43 -18.05 -7.29
C GLU A 47 -8.27 -17.79 -5.78
N PRO A 48 -9.32 -17.93 -4.97
CA PRO A 48 -9.20 -17.83 -3.53
C PRO A 48 -8.24 -18.88 -2.95
N GLY A 49 -7.46 -18.51 -1.94
CA GLY A 49 -6.51 -19.44 -1.30
C GLY A 49 -5.22 -19.71 -2.08
N THR A 50 -5.01 -19.04 -3.22
CA THR A 50 -3.74 -19.10 -3.96
C THR A 50 -2.73 -18.06 -3.46
N PRO A 51 -1.42 -18.28 -3.70
CA PRO A 51 -0.41 -17.26 -3.45
C PRO A 51 -0.71 -15.96 -4.21
N ALA A 52 -0.32 -14.84 -3.62
CA ALA A 52 -0.44 -13.54 -4.25
C ALA A 52 0.29 -13.49 -5.61
N GLN A 53 -0.29 -12.76 -6.56
CA GLN A 53 0.25 -12.58 -7.91
C GLN A 53 0.85 -11.18 -8.02
N LEU A 54 1.95 -11.03 -8.76
CA LEU A 54 2.63 -9.75 -8.92
C LEU A 54 2.19 -9.10 -10.24
N VAL A 55 1.58 -7.91 -10.16
CA VAL A 55 1.04 -7.18 -11.31
C VAL A 55 1.81 -5.87 -11.51
N PRO A 56 2.35 -5.57 -12.70
CA PRO A 56 3.03 -4.31 -12.95
C PRO A 56 2.03 -3.14 -13.02
N ALA A 57 2.44 -1.99 -12.49
CA ALA A 57 1.67 -0.74 -12.57
C ALA A 57 2.02 0.13 -13.80
N GLY A 58 3.00 -0.30 -14.61
CA GLY A 58 3.41 0.39 -15.84
C GLY A 58 4.18 1.70 -15.62
N ILE A 59 4.62 1.98 -14.39
CA ILE A 59 5.38 3.18 -14.04
C ILE A 59 6.62 2.81 -13.21
N ALA A 60 7.61 3.69 -13.22
CA ALA A 60 8.61 3.83 -12.16
C ALA A 60 8.52 5.26 -11.59
N VAL A 61 8.88 5.43 -10.33
CA VAL A 61 8.94 6.76 -9.68
C VAL A 61 10.32 6.96 -9.09
N HIS A 62 10.72 8.20 -8.91
CA HIS A 62 11.95 8.56 -8.19
C HIS A 62 11.68 9.82 -7.38
N MET A 63 11.71 9.70 -6.05
CA MET A 63 11.38 10.80 -5.14
C MET A 63 12.60 11.65 -4.80
N ALA A 64 13.80 11.08 -4.90
CA ALA A 64 15.09 11.76 -4.68
C ALA A 64 15.21 12.52 -3.34
N ASN A 65 14.39 12.16 -2.35
CA ASN A 65 14.34 12.82 -1.05
C ASN A 65 14.31 11.79 0.10
N PRO A 66 15.36 11.72 0.94
CA PRO A 66 15.45 10.72 2.01
C PRO A 66 14.39 10.87 3.12
N TYR A 67 13.61 11.95 3.11
CA TYR A 67 12.53 12.20 4.06
C TYR A 67 11.15 11.89 3.48
N MET A 68 11.09 11.26 2.32
CA MET A 68 9.86 10.80 1.70
C MET A 68 9.87 9.28 1.53
N ALA A 69 8.68 8.71 1.52
CA ALA A 69 8.42 7.37 1.01
C ALA A 69 7.05 7.38 0.32
N ALA A 70 6.73 6.32 -0.41
CA ALA A 70 5.37 6.06 -0.83
C ALA A 70 4.88 4.75 -0.25
N THR A 71 3.58 4.67 0.00
CA THR A 71 2.93 3.43 0.41
C THR A 71 1.92 3.01 -0.64
N ILE A 72 1.89 1.72 -0.97
CA ILE A 72 0.88 1.13 -1.83
C ILE A 72 -0.12 0.40 -0.94
N ALA A 73 -1.39 0.74 -1.07
CA ALA A 73 -2.48 0.21 -0.27
C ALA A 73 -3.61 -0.38 -1.14
N PRO A 74 -4.41 -1.31 -0.60
CA PRO A 74 -5.64 -1.74 -1.25
C PRO A 74 -6.60 -0.57 -1.47
N ARG A 75 -7.36 -0.61 -2.56
CA ARG A 75 -8.53 0.29 -2.75
C ARG A 75 -9.68 -0.22 -1.88
N SER A 76 -10.26 0.64 -1.05
CA SER A 76 -11.26 0.24 -0.04
C SER A 76 -12.45 -0.53 -0.64
N GLY A 77 -12.97 -0.07 -1.78
CA GLY A 77 -14.07 -0.72 -2.48
C GLY A 77 -13.74 -2.13 -2.97
N LEU A 78 -12.55 -2.34 -3.54
CA LEU A 78 -12.11 -3.66 -4.03
C LEU A 78 -11.81 -4.61 -2.86
N GLY A 79 -11.15 -4.11 -1.82
CA GLY A 79 -10.86 -4.89 -0.61
C GLY A 79 -12.10 -5.32 0.15
N HIS A 80 -13.11 -4.44 0.27
CA HIS A 80 -14.34 -4.74 0.98
C HIS A 80 -15.30 -5.60 0.14
N LYS A 81 -15.57 -5.22 -1.12
CA LYS A 81 -16.62 -5.85 -1.94
C LYS A 81 -16.16 -7.11 -2.68
N LYS A 82 -14.93 -7.12 -3.21
CA LYS A 82 -14.39 -8.24 -4.00
C LYS A 82 -13.41 -9.11 -3.20
N GLY A 83 -12.85 -8.59 -2.10
CA GLY A 83 -11.78 -9.28 -1.37
C GLY A 83 -10.39 -9.12 -2.00
N LEU A 84 -10.21 -8.17 -2.93
CA LEU A 84 -8.90 -7.90 -3.53
C LEU A 84 -8.08 -7.02 -2.60
N VAL A 85 -7.02 -7.58 -2.02
CA VAL A 85 -6.08 -6.88 -1.14
C VAL A 85 -4.65 -7.07 -1.63
N LEU A 86 -3.68 -6.56 -0.88
CA LEU A 86 -2.27 -6.78 -1.20
C LEU A 86 -1.71 -7.95 -0.40
N GLY A 87 -0.94 -8.82 -1.06
CA GLY A 87 -0.30 -9.98 -0.42
C GLY A 87 0.74 -9.59 0.62
N ASN A 88 1.37 -8.42 0.47
CA ASN A 88 2.31 -7.84 1.42
C ASN A 88 1.65 -6.81 2.37
N SER A 89 0.31 -6.75 2.42
CA SER A 89 -0.50 -5.76 3.14
C SER A 89 -0.32 -4.33 2.65
N ILE A 90 0.83 -3.71 2.92
CA ILE A 90 1.20 -2.36 2.48
C ILE A 90 2.57 -2.45 1.82
N GLY A 91 2.65 -2.02 0.56
CA GLY A 91 3.94 -1.82 -0.10
C GLY A 91 4.60 -0.56 0.43
N VAL A 92 5.91 -0.59 0.68
CA VAL A 92 6.72 0.60 0.97
C VAL A 92 7.66 0.79 -0.23
N ILE A 93 7.66 2.00 -0.77
CA ILE A 93 8.52 2.41 -1.87
C ILE A 93 9.52 3.43 -1.32
N ASP A 94 10.79 3.03 -1.33
CA ASP A 94 11.90 3.86 -0.88
C ASP A 94 12.16 5.02 -1.87
N ALA A 95 12.67 6.13 -1.36
CA ALA A 95 12.84 7.35 -2.15
C ALA A 95 13.86 7.24 -3.29
N ASP A 96 14.82 6.32 -3.16
CA ASP A 96 15.87 6.02 -4.13
C ASP A 96 15.55 4.80 -5.02
N TYR A 97 14.39 4.16 -4.84
CA TYR A 97 13.93 3.11 -5.73
C TYR A 97 13.56 3.69 -7.10
N GLN A 98 14.11 3.13 -8.18
CA GLN A 98 13.84 3.56 -9.56
C GLN A 98 13.31 2.41 -10.45
N GLY A 99 13.03 1.26 -9.84
CA GLY A 99 12.51 0.11 -10.55
C GLY A 99 11.02 0.24 -10.89
N PRO A 100 10.48 -0.71 -11.68
CA PRO A 100 9.05 -0.78 -11.96
C PRO A 100 8.23 -0.93 -10.68
N ILE A 101 7.16 -0.16 -10.56
CA ILE A 101 6.19 -0.32 -9.49
C ILE A 101 5.36 -1.58 -9.73
N MET A 102 5.38 -2.48 -8.75
CA MET A 102 4.68 -3.75 -8.77
C MET A 102 3.65 -3.81 -7.65
N VAL A 103 2.51 -4.44 -7.91
CA VAL A 103 1.40 -4.61 -6.98
C VAL A 103 1.23 -6.10 -6.71
N SER A 104 1.52 -6.54 -5.48
CA SER A 104 1.27 -7.92 -5.05
C SER A 104 -0.20 -8.08 -4.71
N VAL A 105 -1.02 -8.55 -5.66
CA VAL A 105 -2.47 -8.70 -5.49
C VAL A 105 -2.83 -10.07 -4.92
N TRP A 106 -3.77 -10.09 -3.97
CA TRP A 106 -4.22 -11.31 -3.30
C TRP A 106 -5.73 -11.35 -3.17
N ASN A 107 -6.31 -12.50 -3.50
CA ASN A 107 -7.70 -12.83 -3.22
C ASN A 107 -7.82 -13.40 -1.80
N ARG A 108 -8.25 -12.57 -0.84
CA ARG A 108 -8.37 -12.98 0.57
C ARG A 108 -9.64 -13.80 0.88
N ASN A 109 -10.48 -14.07 -0.11
CA ASN A 109 -11.71 -14.80 0.13
C ASN A 109 -11.42 -16.26 0.50
N ALA A 110 -12.41 -16.93 1.08
CA ALA A 110 -12.27 -18.33 1.48
C ALA A 110 -12.15 -19.23 0.24
N PRO A 111 -11.39 -20.35 0.32
CA PRO A 111 -11.37 -21.36 -0.73
C PRO A 111 -12.79 -21.82 -1.12
N GLY A 112 -13.04 -22.00 -2.43
CA GLY A 112 -14.35 -22.40 -2.96
C GLY A 112 -15.33 -21.24 -3.19
N THR A 113 -14.90 -19.99 -3.04
CA THR A 113 -15.65 -18.80 -3.48
C THR A 113 -15.26 -18.40 -4.91
N GLU A 114 -15.98 -17.43 -5.49
CA GLU A 114 -15.71 -16.95 -6.84
C GLU A 114 -14.29 -16.32 -6.98
N PRO A 115 -13.61 -16.53 -8.11
CA PRO A 115 -12.33 -15.90 -8.37
C PRO A 115 -12.47 -14.39 -8.58
N ILE A 116 -11.37 -13.67 -8.36
CA ILE A 116 -11.27 -12.26 -8.75
C ILE A 116 -10.64 -12.19 -10.12
N VAL A 117 -11.33 -11.57 -11.07
CA VAL A 117 -10.80 -11.28 -12.41
C VAL A 117 -10.37 -9.82 -12.48
N ILE A 118 -9.10 -9.58 -12.79
CA ILE A 118 -8.53 -8.25 -13.03
C ILE A 118 -8.39 -8.07 -14.54
N GLN A 119 -8.98 -7.00 -15.06
CA GLN A 119 -8.86 -6.65 -16.48
C GLN A 119 -7.65 -5.74 -16.74
N PRO A 120 -7.03 -5.79 -17.93
CA PRO A 120 -6.06 -4.78 -18.36
C PRO A 120 -6.59 -3.36 -18.17
N GLY A 121 -5.78 -2.49 -17.57
CA GLY A 121 -6.15 -1.11 -17.29
C GLY A 121 -7.11 -0.91 -16.12
N GLU A 122 -7.51 -1.96 -15.37
CA GLU A 122 -8.30 -1.78 -14.15
C GLU A 122 -7.44 -1.11 -13.05
N ARG A 123 -8.03 -0.18 -12.30
CA ARG A 123 -7.38 0.44 -11.13
C ARG A 123 -7.43 -0.52 -9.94
N ILE A 124 -6.30 -1.09 -9.55
CA ILE A 124 -6.24 -2.23 -8.60
C ILE A 124 -5.69 -1.89 -7.21
N ALA A 125 -4.87 -0.84 -7.11
CA ALA A 125 -4.28 -0.37 -5.87
C ALA A 125 -4.21 1.16 -5.87
N GLN A 126 -3.76 1.75 -4.77
CA GLN A 126 -3.54 3.19 -4.66
C GLN A 126 -2.21 3.48 -3.98
N MET A 127 -1.53 4.55 -4.39
CA MET A 127 -0.24 4.97 -3.88
C MET A 127 -0.33 6.33 -3.20
N MET A 128 0.13 6.41 -1.95
CA MET A 128 0.17 7.62 -1.14
C MET A 128 1.62 7.98 -0.81
N PHE A 129 2.00 9.22 -1.07
CA PHE A 129 3.31 9.77 -0.68
C PHE A 129 3.22 10.31 0.76
N VAL A 130 4.22 9.99 1.58
CA VAL A 130 4.22 10.33 3.00
C VAL A 130 5.59 10.86 3.44
N PRO A 131 5.62 11.82 4.38
CA PRO A 131 6.85 12.17 5.07
C PRO A 131 7.31 11.02 5.98
N VAL A 132 8.62 10.79 6.04
CA VAL A 132 9.22 9.80 6.94
C VAL A 132 10.35 10.40 7.77
N LEU A 133 10.43 9.97 9.03
CA LEU A 133 11.55 10.27 9.91
C LEU A 133 12.66 9.23 9.73
N ARG A 134 13.92 9.66 9.81
CA ARG A 134 15.10 8.80 9.84
C ARG A 134 15.83 8.99 11.16
N PRO A 135 15.37 8.34 12.25
CA PRO A 135 15.98 8.49 13.56
C PRO A 135 17.40 7.92 13.56
N VAL A 136 18.27 8.50 14.39
CA VAL A 136 19.57 7.91 14.75
C VAL A 136 19.37 7.16 16.06
N PHE A 137 19.66 5.87 16.05
CA PHE A 137 19.51 5.04 17.23
C PHE A 137 20.69 5.24 18.20
N LYS A 138 20.38 5.34 19.49
CA LYS A 138 21.34 5.29 20.60
C LYS A 138 21.08 4.01 21.41
N THR A 139 22.04 3.10 21.41
CA THR A 139 21.98 1.90 22.26
C THR A 139 22.21 2.29 23.72
N VAL A 140 21.39 1.76 24.63
CA VAL A 140 21.43 2.02 26.07
C VAL A 140 21.22 0.71 26.84
N GLU A 141 21.71 0.62 28.06
CA GLU A 141 21.44 -0.50 28.97
C GLU A 141 20.01 -0.40 29.55
N ASP A 142 19.60 0.80 29.95
CA ASP A 142 18.24 1.13 30.42
C ASP A 142 17.70 2.38 29.69
N PHE A 143 16.37 2.47 29.56
CA PHE A 143 15.72 3.67 29.03
C PHE A 143 15.83 4.85 30.01
N SER A 144 15.88 6.08 29.48
CA SER A 144 16.11 7.28 30.29
C SER A 144 14.93 7.68 31.18
N GLU A 145 13.73 7.19 30.88
CA GLU A 145 12.49 7.58 31.57
C GLU A 145 11.52 6.40 31.65
N ASP A 146 10.88 6.23 32.81
CA ASP A 146 9.73 5.34 32.98
C ASP A 146 8.44 6.03 32.51
N THR A 147 7.54 5.26 31.90
CA THR A 147 6.23 5.77 31.45
C THR A 147 5.09 5.07 32.17
N VAL A 148 3.93 5.73 32.25
CA VAL A 148 2.70 5.17 32.85
C VAL A 148 2.28 3.85 32.17
N ARG A 149 2.54 3.70 30.86
CA ARG A 149 2.25 2.45 30.13
C ARG A 149 3.32 1.38 30.37
N GLY A 150 4.56 1.76 30.61
CA GLY A 150 5.70 0.85 30.78
C GLY A 150 5.76 -0.20 29.68
N ALA A 151 5.95 -1.47 30.07
CA ALA A 151 5.99 -2.62 29.18
C ALA A 151 4.60 -3.17 28.74
N GLY A 152 3.50 -2.49 29.06
CA GLY A 152 2.14 -2.95 28.73
C GLY A 152 1.81 -2.93 27.23
N GLY A 153 1.61 -4.10 26.63
CA GLY A 153 1.17 -4.31 25.24
C GLY A 153 0.03 -5.33 25.12
N PHE A 154 -0.46 -5.60 23.89
CA PHE A 154 -1.43 -6.67 23.59
C PHE A 154 -2.76 -6.63 24.38
N GLY A 155 -3.49 -5.51 24.35
CA GLY A 155 -4.82 -5.43 24.97
C GLY A 155 -4.82 -5.03 26.45
N SER A 156 -3.69 -4.53 26.96
CA SER A 156 -3.51 -4.05 28.34
C SER A 156 -4.44 -2.88 28.77
N THR A 157 -5.25 -2.33 27.85
CA THR A 157 -6.22 -1.25 28.12
C THR A 157 -7.68 -1.66 27.96
N GLY A 158 -7.99 -2.93 27.65
CA GLY A 158 -9.39 -3.34 27.49
C GLY A 158 -9.59 -4.72 26.90
N VAL A 159 -9.81 -5.70 27.78
CA VAL A 159 -10.71 -6.81 27.49
C VAL A 159 -11.88 -6.63 28.43
N HIS A 160 -12.98 -6.03 27.94
CA HIS A 160 -14.26 -6.17 28.63
C HIS A 160 -14.56 -7.68 28.66
N HIS A 161 -14.42 -8.30 29.82
CA HIS A 161 -15.05 -9.59 30.07
C HIS A 161 -16.54 -9.41 29.79
N ALA A 162 -17.00 -9.93 28.65
CA ALA A 162 -18.40 -10.26 28.48
C ALA A 162 -18.73 -11.21 29.63
N LYS A 163 -19.47 -10.71 30.62
CA LYS A 163 -20.10 -11.55 31.63
C LYS A 163 -21.06 -12.45 30.86
N ASN A 164 -20.66 -13.70 30.61
CA ASN A 164 -21.60 -14.74 30.22
C ASN A 164 -22.54 -14.94 31.41
N GLY A 165 -23.77 -14.48 31.25
CA GLY A 165 -24.87 -14.89 32.11
C GLY A 165 -25.18 -16.35 31.88
N ALA A 166 -25.21 -17.11 32.97
CA ALA A 166 -26.05 -18.28 33.19
C ALA A 166 -26.47 -18.23 34.67
#